data_AF-A0A928PI27-F1
#
_entry.id   AF-A0A928PI27-F1
#
_cell.length_a   1.000
_cell.length_b   1.000
_cell.length_c   1.000
_cell.angle_alpha   90.00
_cell.angle_beta   90.00
_cell.angle_gamma   90.00
#
_symmetry.space_group_name_H-M   'P 1'
#
loop_
_entity.id
_entity.type
_entity.pdbx_description
1 polymer ?
#
loop_
_entity_poly.entity_id
_entity_poly.type
_entity_poly.pdbx_seq_one_letter_code
_entity_poly.pdbx_strand_id
1 'polypeptide(L)'
;RMDDDFTGDFKGPAVVPVACMLAASPEPEKLTLLAPDLYRQMTEHVPRSAFLAMTVLGVVDVIPKTEWKRYIDKTTRIYELMADKGLLDHDGETFVAALLAMTDKPPERAVFEIEELLGRLKPLFPLRSSARAVGVTLSIAGGSNNQNMRHIERFLSALQTAGMKLGGNHSMGLLGALSFSKYDTKRFLERMREADMALAQQSGYRGLLAVPRKRRLIHAAILVACRARKRDHKNTNFDIAYRAALLIILADALSVL
;
A
#
# COMPACT_ATOMS: atom_id res chain seq x y z
N ARG A 1 3.04 10.23 26.96
CA ARG A 1 1.83 10.94 26.48
C ARG A 1 2.03 11.11 24.99
N MET A 2 1.22 10.46 24.15
CA MET A 2 1.25 10.78 22.72
C MET A 2 0.82 12.24 22.54
N ASP A 3 1.38 12.90 21.55
CA ASP A 3 1.00 14.26 21.17
C ASP A 3 -0.50 14.28 20.78
N ASP A 4 -1.26 15.26 21.31
CA ASP A 4 -2.71 15.37 21.09
C ASP A 4 -3.01 15.66 19.61
N ASP A 5 -2.07 16.25 18.89
CA ASP A 5 -2.16 16.48 17.44
C ASP A 5 -2.02 15.17 16.65
N PHE A 6 -1.03 14.34 16.99
CA PHE A 6 -0.80 13.05 16.32
C PHE A 6 -1.97 12.08 16.55
N THR A 7 -2.49 12.04 17.78
CA THR A 7 -3.66 11.20 18.11
C THR A 7 -4.98 11.81 17.70
N GLY A 8 -5.04 13.15 17.59
CA GLY A 8 -6.20 13.89 17.11
C GLY A 8 -6.55 13.57 15.67
N ASP A 9 -5.56 13.23 14.84
CA ASP A 9 -5.75 12.78 13.46
C ASP A 9 -6.11 11.28 13.35
N PHE A 10 -6.00 10.51 14.44
CA PHE A 10 -6.50 9.13 14.54
C PHE A 10 -7.96 9.08 15.01
N LYS A 11 -8.85 9.82 14.36
CA LYS A 11 -10.28 9.78 14.66
C LYS A 11 -11.06 9.00 13.60
N GLY A 12 -12.21 8.48 14.02
CA GLY A 12 -13.14 7.80 13.12
C GLY A 12 -12.56 6.50 12.54
N PRO A 13 -12.71 6.26 11.21
CA PRO A 13 -12.30 5.00 10.59
C PRO A 13 -10.83 4.62 10.82
N ALA A 14 -9.92 5.60 11.01
CA ALA A 14 -8.47 5.38 11.09
C ALA A 14 -8.01 4.66 12.37
N VAL A 15 -8.84 4.65 13.42
CA VAL A 15 -8.53 4.02 14.71
C VAL A 15 -8.25 2.53 14.56
N VAL A 16 -9.06 1.82 13.76
CA VAL A 16 -8.97 0.36 13.63
C VAL A 16 -7.68 -0.08 12.94
N PRO A 17 -7.28 0.49 11.78
CA PRO A 17 -5.97 0.24 11.18
C PRO A 17 -4.80 0.51 12.12
N VAL A 18 -4.82 1.64 12.83
CA VAL A 18 -3.73 2.05 13.74
C VAL A 18 -3.61 1.10 14.92
N ALA A 19 -4.74 0.74 15.54
CA ALA A 19 -4.76 -0.26 16.61
C ALA A 19 -4.23 -1.62 16.13
N CYS A 20 -4.61 -2.04 14.91
CA CYS A 20 -4.08 -3.27 14.31
C CYS A 20 -2.56 -3.19 14.08
N MET A 21 -2.04 -2.07 13.59
CA MET A 21 -0.61 -1.88 13.34
C MET A 21 0.19 -1.92 14.65
N LEU A 22 -0.30 -1.27 15.71
CA LEU A 22 0.33 -1.31 17.03
C LEU A 22 0.26 -2.72 17.63
N ALA A 23 -0.89 -3.37 17.61
CA ALA A 23 -1.05 -4.72 18.15
C ALA A 23 -0.22 -5.78 17.41
N ALA A 24 0.05 -5.58 16.11
CA ALA A 24 0.89 -6.47 15.30
C ALA A 24 2.39 -6.15 15.40
N SER A 25 2.78 -5.02 15.99
CA SER A 25 4.17 -4.61 16.13
C SER A 25 4.88 -5.43 17.21
N PRO A 26 6.13 -5.89 16.99
CA PRO A 26 6.95 -6.47 18.05
C PRO A 26 7.46 -5.43 19.06
N GLU A 27 7.45 -4.14 18.71
CA GLU A 27 7.92 -3.03 19.54
C GLU A 27 6.89 -1.88 19.54
N PRO A 28 5.67 -2.08 20.06
CA PRO A 28 4.61 -1.06 20.00
C PRO A 28 5.01 0.21 20.76
N GLU A 29 5.66 0.11 21.91
CA GLU A 29 6.09 1.26 22.71
C GLU A 29 7.04 2.17 21.92
N LYS A 30 7.98 1.58 21.19
CA LYS A 30 8.91 2.31 20.34
C LYS A 30 8.19 3.08 19.22
N LEU A 31 7.19 2.47 18.58
CA LEU A 31 6.36 3.16 17.59
C LEU A 31 5.62 4.35 18.23
N THR A 32 5.06 4.17 19.42
CA THR A 32 4.34 5.24 20.12
C THR A 32 5.22 6.41 20.56
N LEU A 33 6.53 6.18 20.72
CA LEU A 33 7.52 7.21 21.06
C LEU A 33 8.06 7.93 19.83
N LEU A 34 8.35 7.21 18.75
CA LEU A 34 9.01 7.79 17.57
C LEU A 34 8.03 8.41 16.57
N ALA A 35 6.84 7.82 16.40
CA ALA A 35 5.89 8.26 15.39
C ALA A 35 5.41 9.72 15.59
N PRO A 36 5.09 10.19 16.81
CA PRO A 36 4.70 11.59 17.02
C PRO A 36 5.80 12.58 16.60
N ASP A 37 7.07 12.27 16.90
CA ASP A 37 8.21 13.13 16.57
C ASP A 37 8.39 13.28 15.06
N LEU A 38 8.30 12.17 14.30
CA LEU A 38 8.42 12.19 12.85
C LEU A 38 7.19 12.85 12.22
N TYR A 39 5.99 12.59 12.75
CA TYR A 39 4.76 13.22 12.29
C TYR A 39 4.83 14.74 12.41
N ARG A 40 5.20 15.25 13.59
CA ARG A 40 5.33 16.70 13.84
C ARG A 40 6.27 17.35 12.82
N GLN A 41 7.46 16.78 12.62
CA GLN A 41 8.43 17.30 11.65
C GLN A 41 7.93 17.23 10.20
N MET A 42 7.23 16.18 9.81
CA MET A 42 6.63 16.11 8.48
C MET A 42 5.56 17.19 8.27
N THR A 43 4.73 17.45 9.28
CA THR A 43 3.65 18.45 9.19
C THR A 43 4.11 19.90 9.09
N GLU A 44 5.41 20.16 9.27
CA GLU A 44 6.02 21.46 8.99
C GLU A 44 6.17 21.71 7.47
N HIS A 45 6.11 20.66 6.65
CA HIS A 45 6.39 20.73 5.21
C HIS A 45 5.26 20.18 4.32
N VAL A 46 4.44 19.27 4.83
CA VAL A 46 3.33 18.65 4.07
C VAL A 46 2.02 18.70 4.86
N PRO A 47 0.85 18.71 4.20
CA PRO A 47 -0.44 18.80 4.90
C PRO A 47 -0.70 17.67 5.89
N ARG A 48 -1.32 18.00 7.02
CA ARG A 48 -1.82 17.04 8.01
C ARG A 48 -2.91 16.16 7.39
N SER A 49 -2.88 14.87 7.69
CA SER A 49 -3.99 13.96 7.38
C SER A 49 -3.88 12.65 8.17
N ALA A 50 -5.02 11.96 8.35
CA ALA A 50 -5.05 10.62 8.92
C ALA A 50 -4.17 9.63 8.10
N PHE A 51 -4.05 9.85 6.79
CA PHE A 51 -3.18 9.06 5.92
C PHE A 51 -1.70 9.30 6.23
N LEU A 52 -1.28 10.56 6.45
CA LEU A 52 0.09 10.87 6.87
C LEU A 52 0.42 10.21 8.21
N ALA A 53 -0.48 10.28 9.19
CA ALA A 53 -0.27 9.68 10.50
C ALA A 53 -0.10 8.14 10.42
N MET A 54 -0.93 7.45 9.62
CA MET A 54 -0.75 6.02 9.34
C MET A 54 0.56 5.71 8.61
N THR A 55 0.96 6.58 7.69
CA THR A 55 2.23 6.42 6.94
C THR A 55 3.40 6.46 7.89
N VAL A 56 3.45 7.47 8.75
CA VAL A 56 4.50 7.64 9.75
C VAL A 56 4.60 6.40 10.63
N LEU A 57 3.48 5.88 11.14
CA LEU A 57 3.46 4.61 11.89
C LEU A 57 4.00 3.42 11.09
N GLY A 58 3.80 3.40 9.77
CA GLY A 58 4.24 2.32 8.91
C GLY A 58 5.72 2.36 8.51
N VAL A 59 6.41 3.48 8.73
CA VAL A 59 7.79 3.69 8.23
C VAL A 59 8.79 4.09 9.32
N VAL A 60 8.33 4.59 10.47
CA VAL A 60 9.21 5.16 11.50
C VAL A 60 10.17 4.13 12.13
N ASP A 61 9.81 2.84 12.13
CA ASP A 61 10.66 1.74 12.59
C ASP A 61 11.69 1.29 11.53
N VAL A 62 11.48 1.68 10.27
CA VAL A 62 12.34 1.31 9.14
C VAL A 62 13.40 2.36 8.87
N ILE A 63 13.07 3.64 9.06
CA ILE A 63 13.95 4.75 8.74
C ILE A 63 14.72 5.16 10.00
N PRO A 64 16.06 5.01 10.02
CA PRO A 64 16.87 5.46 11.15
C PRO A 64 16.65 6.95 11.42
N LYS A 65 16.62 7.35 12.69
CA LYS A 65 16.40 8.76 13.09
C LYS A 65 17.41 9.73 12.45
N THR A 66 18.62 9.26 12.15
CA THR A 66 19.66 10.02 11.43
C THR A 66 19.30 10.36 9.98
N GLU A 67 18.43 9.58 9.34
CA GLU A 67 18.00 9.77 7.95
C GLU A 67 16.66 10.52 7.83
N TRP A 68 15.99 10.84 8.95
CA TRP A 68 14.66 11.47 8.93
C TRP A 68 14.66 12.78 8.16
N LYS A 69 15.66 13.64 8.35
CA LYS A 69 15.75 14.91 7.60
C LYS A 69 15.76 14.66 6.09
N ARG A 70 16.62 13.76 5.61
CA ARG A 70 16.70 13.39 4.19
C ARG A 70 15.37 12.83 3.68
N TYR A 71 14.71 12.00 4.48
CA TYR A 71 13.40 11.44 4.16
C TYR A 71 12.30 12.52 4.04
N ILE A 72 12.26 13.48 4.98
CA ILE A 72 11.31 14.60 4.98
C ILE A 72 11.56 15.50 3.77
N ASP A 73 12.81 15.90 3.53
CA ASP A 73 13.21 16.75 2.40
C ASP A 73 12.78 16.09 1.07
N LYS A 74 13.04 14.79 0.93
CA LYS A 74 12.68 14.02 -0.26
C LYS A 74 11.16 13.88 -0.42
N THR A 75 10.44 13.62 0.67
CA THR A 75 8.97 13.53 0.66
C THR A 75 8.35 14.84 0.20
N THR A 76 8.83 15.95 0.75
CA THR A 76 8.36 17.31 0.41
C THR A 76 8.58 17.59 -1.07
N ARG A 77 9.78 17.31 -1.58
CA ARG A 77 10.10 17.52 -2.99
C ARG A 77 9.22 16.68 -3.93
N ILE A 78 8.94 15.42 -3.58
CA ILE A 78 8.05 14.56 -4.37
C ILE A 78 6.62 15.09 -4.34
N TYR A 79 6.14 15.53 -3.18
CA TYR A 79 4.80 16.10 -3.03
C TYR A 79 4.61 17.35 -3.90
N GLU A 80 5.58 18.28 -3.89
CA GLU A 80 5.58 19.48 -4.75
C GLU A 80 5.54 19.11 -6.24
N LEU A 81 6.40 18.18 -6.66
CA LEU A 81 6.43 17.72 -8.06
C LEU A 81 5.12 17.04 -8.47
N MET A 82 4.47 16.31 -7.56
CA MET A 82 3.14 15.75 -7.81
C MET A 82 2.08 16.85 -7.94
N ALA A 83 2.17 17.92 -7.15
CA ALA A 83 1.30 19.09 -7.26
C ALA A 83 1.43 19.77 -8.63
N ASP A 84 2.67 20.04 -9.06
CA ASP A 84 2.97 20.68 -10.35
C ASP A 84 2.43 19.87 -11.55
N LYS A 85 2.41 18.55 -11.40
CA LYS A 85 1.92 17.61 -12.42
C LYS A 85 0.41 17.36 -12.37
N GLY A 86 -0.33 18.03 -11.47
CA GLY A 86 -1.76 17.80 -11.29
C GLY A 86 -2.08 16.37 -10.83
N LEU A 87 -1.15 15.73 -10.12
CA LEU A 87 -1.31 14.38 -9.61
C LEU A 87 -1.98 14.37 -8.24
N LEU A 88 -2.18 15.49 -7.55
CA LEU A 88 -2.85 15.49 -6.25
C LEU A 88 -4.38 15.41 -6.43
N ASP A 89 -5.01 14.29 -6.05
CA ASP A 89 -6.47 14.09 -6.20
C ASP A 89 -7.25 14.09 -4.87
N HIS A 90 -6.60 13.82 -3.72
CA HIS A 90 -7.23 13.78 -2.40
C HIS A 90 -6.21 13.93 -1.25
N ASP A 91 -6.69 13.97 0.00
CA ASP A 91 -5.85 14.19 1.20
C ASP A 91 -4.85 13.06 1.51
N GLY A 92 -4.89 11.97 0.75
CA GLY A 92 -4.00 10.80 0.90
C GLY A 92 -2.75 10.85 0.02
N GLU A 93 -2.49 11.95 -0.68
CA GLU A 93 -1.36 12.04 -1.61
C GLU A 93 -0.02 12.30 -0.93
N THR A 94 -0.05 12.91 0.25
CA THR A 94 1.12 13.01 1.12
C THR A 94 1.69 11.62 1.44
N PHE A 95 0.83 10.63 1.64
CA PHE A 95 1.22 9.24 1.86
C PHE A 95 1.95 8.64 0.64
N VAL A 96 1.48 8.92 -0.58
CA VAL A 96 2.15 8.47 -1.81
C VAL A 96 3.56 9.04 -1.91
N ALA A 97 3.71 10.35 -1.68
CA ALA A 97 5.02 11.01 -1.70
C ALA A 97 5.98 10.42 -0.64
N ALA A 98 5.46 10.20 0.56
CA ALA A 98 6.19 9.62 1.69
C ALA A 98 6.66 8.18 1.42
N LEU A 99 5.87 7.36 0.72
CA LEU A 99 6.30 6.01 0.34
C LEU A 99 7.37 6.03 -0.76
N LEU A 100 7.25 6.90 -1.76
CA LEU A 100 8.25 7.03 -2.82
C LEU A 100 9.59 7.52 -2.29
N ALA A 101 9.57 8.37 -1.26
CA ALA A 101 10.76 8.84 -0.58
C ALA A 101 11.57 7.69 0.06
N MET A 102 10.94 6.56 0.38
CA MET A 102 11.65 5.38 0.91
C MET A 102 12.46 4.62 -0.15
N THR A 103 12.19 4.82 -1.44
CA THR A 103 12.94 4.18 -2.52
C THR A 103 14.26 4.93 -2.77
N ASP A 104 15.21 4.33 -3.47
CA ASP A 104 16.45 5.04 -3.87
C ASP A 104 16.26 6.00 -5.08
N LYS A 105 15.05 6.08 -5.64
CA LYS A 105 14.79 6.87 -6.86
C LYS A 105 14.90 8.37 -6.59
N PRO A 106 15.51 9.16 -7.50
CA PRO A 106 15.41 10.61 -7.45
C PRO A 106 13.94 11.08 -7.52
N PRO A 107 13.56 12.19 -6.85
CA PRO A 107 12.18 12.70 -6.85
C PRO A 107 11.56 12.84 -8.24
N GLU A 108 12.29 13.46 -9.17
CA GLU A 108 11.84 13.71 -10.54
C GLU A 108 11.56 12.40 -11.28
N ARG A 109 12.42 11.39 -11.07
CA ARG A 109 12.25 10.07 -11.67
C ARG A 109 11.05 9.34 -11.08
N ALA A 110 10.85 9.42 -9.77
CA ALA A 110 9.73 8.79 -9.08
C ALA A 110 8.38 9.33 -9.57
N VAL A 111 8.26 10.65 -9.72
CA VAL A 111 7.04 11.31 -10.21
C VAL A 111 6.78 11.01 -11.69
N PHE A 112 7.82 11.09 -12.53
CA PHE A 112 7.71 10.74 -13.95
C PHE A 112 7.20 9.30 -14.16
N GLU A 113 7.76 8.35 -13.40
CA GLU A 113 7.36 6.94 -13.56
C GLU A 113 5.91 6.68 -13.16
N ILE A 114 5.41 7.37 -12.13
CA ILE A 114 3.99 7.29 -11.76
C ILE A 114 3.11 7.89 -12.83
N GLU A 115 3.43 9.09 -13.33
CA GLU A 115 2.68 9.75 -14.40
C GLU A 115 2.53 8.82 -15.63
N GLU A 116 3.64 8.21 -16.06
CA GLU A 116 3.65 7.26 -17.17
C GLU A 116 2.79 6.01 -16.87
N LEU A 117 2.92 5.42 -15.67
CA LEU A 117 2.14 4.24 -15.28
C LEU A 117 0.64 4.54 -15.23
N LEU A 118 0.24 5.68 -14.67
CA LEU A 118 -1.17 6.07 -14.58
C LEU A 118 -1.83 6.17 -15.95
N GLY A 119 -1.14 6.77 -16.93
CA GLY A 119 -1.61 6.85 -18.31
C GLY A 119 -1.84 5.46 -18.93
N ARG A 120 -0.94 4.51 -18.64
CA ARG A 120 -0.97 3.15 -19.19
C ARG A 120 -1.93 2.21 -18.47
N LEU A 121 -2.22 2.46 -17.19
CA LEU A 121 -3.10 1.63 -16.37
C LEU A 121 -4.58 1.98 -16.55
N LYS A 122 -4.90 3.18 -17.00
CA LYS A 122 -6.28 3.65 -17.21
C LYS A 122 -7.16 2.69 -18.03
N PRO A 123 -6.68 2.04 -19.12
CA PRO A 123 -7.49 1.06 -19.86
C PRO A 123 -7.74 -0.24 -19.08
N LEU A 124 -6.83 -0.61 -18.16
CA LEU A 124 -6.90 -1.86 -17.39
C LEU A 124 -7.74 -1.71 -16.12
N PHE A 125 -7.81 -0.50 -15.56
CA PHE A 125 -8.52 -0.19 -14.32
C PHE A 125 -9.53 0.95 -14.57
N PRO A 126 -10.81 0.62 -14.75
CA PRO A 126 -11.85 1.62 -15.02
C PRO A 126 -12.00 2.69 -13.93
N LEU A 127 -11.69 2.33 -12.68
CA LEU A 127 -11.70 3.25 -11.55
C LEU A 127 -10.35 3.96 -11.44
N ARG A 128 -10.37 5.30 -11.43
CA ARG A 128 -9.17 6.15 -11.29
C ARG A 128 -8.37 5.82 -10.03
N SER A 129 -9.06 5.64 -8.90
CA SER A 129 -8.44 5.24 -7.62
C SER A 129 -7.74 3.88 -7.70
N SER A 130 -8.28 2.95 -8.48
CA SER A 130 -7.68 1.62 -8.69
C SER A 130 -6.42 1.69 -9.55
N ALA A 131 -6.46 2.41 -10.67
CA ALA A 131 -5.30 2.65 -11.52
C ALA A 131 -4.17 3.33 -10.72
N ARG A 132 -4.55 4.28 -9.85
CA ARG A 132 -3.64 5.03 -9.00
C ARG A 132 -2.93 4.17 -7.98
N ALA A 133 -3.69 3.47 -7.16
CA ALA A 133 -3.17 2.55 -6.17
C ALA A 133 -2.14 1.56 -6.78
N VAL A 134 -2.50 0.95 -7.91
CA VAL A 134 -1.65 0.01 -8.64
C VAL A 134 -0.39 0.68 -9.17
N GLY A 135 -0.50 1.86 -9.79
CA GLY A 135 0.63 2.61 -10.34
C GLY A 135 1.65 3.01 -9.28
N VAL A 136 1.18 3.51 -8.13
CA VAL A 136 2.06 3.86 -6.99
C VAL A 136 2.84 2.63 -6.51
N THR A 137 2.14 1.50 -6.32
CA THR A 137 2.78 0.27 -5.82
C THR A 137 3.80 -0.30 -6.79
N LEU A 138 3.51 -0.27 -8.09
CA LEU A 138 4.47 -0.66 -9.12
C LEU A 138 5.70 0.25 -9.14
N SER A 139 5.49 1.57 -9.02
CA SER A 139 6.61 2.50 -8.95
C SER A 139 7.50 2.18 -7.75
N ILE A 140 6.95 1.83 -6.60
CA ILE A 140 7.73 1.48 -5.41
C ILE A 140 8.45 0.12 -5.56
N ALA A 141 7.79 -0.89 -6.15
CA ALA A 141 8.33 -2.23 -6.31
C ALA A 141 9.61 -2.29 -7.17
N GLY A 142 9.86 -1.24 -7.97
CA GLY A 142 11.02 -1.12 -8.84
C GLY A 142 10.81 -1.81 -10.19
N GLY A 143 11.89 -1.95 -10.96
CA GLY A 143 11.81 -2.39 -12.36
C GLY A 143 11.37 -1.26 -13.30
N SER A 144 11.45 -1.52 -14.61
CA SER A 144 10.96 -0.57 -15.61
C SER A 144 9.43 -0.62 -15.73
N ASN A 145 8.81 0.51 -16.08
CA ASN A 145 7.37 0.57 -16.34
C ASN A 145 6.90 -0.47 -17.36
N ASN A 146 7.73 -0.78 -18.37
CA ASN A 146 7.45 -1.86 -19.32
C ASN A 146 7.42 -3.26 -18.71
N GLN A 147 8.33 -3.57 -17.79
CA GLN A 147 8.32 -4.83 -17.06
C GLN A 147 7.09 -4.93 -16.15
N ASN A 148 6.78 -3.83 -15.45
CA ASN A 148 5.64 -3.74 -14.54
C ASN A 148 4.30 -3.90 -15.25
N MET A 149 4.12 -3.27 -16.41
CA MET A 149 2.91 -3.42 -17.23
C MET A 149 2.73 -4.85 -17.75
N ARG A 150 3.80 -5.46 -18.31
CA ARG A 150 3.74 -6.86 -18.75
C ARG A 150 3.41 -7.81 -17.60
N HIS A 151 3.92 -7.54 -16.40
CA HIS A 151 3.62 -8.35 -15.23
C HIS A 151 2.14 -8.24 -14.85
N ILE A 152 1.58 -7.03 -14.80
CA ILE A 152 0.15 -6.80 -14.54
C ILE A 152 -0.72 -7.52 -15.55
N GLU A 153 -0.45 -7.34 -16.84
CA GLU A 153 -1.25 -7.93 -17.91
C GLU A 153 -1.26 -9.46 -17.82
N ARG A 154 -0.08 -10.07 -17.59
CA ARG A 154 0.03 -11.51 -17.36
C ARG A 154 -0.74 -11.96 -16.12
N PHE A 155 -0.68 -11.21 -15.03
CA PHE A 155 -1.39 -11.54 -13.80
C PHE A 155 -2.91 -11.47 -13.97
N LEU A 156 -3.40 -10.41 -14.60
CA LEU A 156 -4.83 -10.23 -14.91
C LEU A 156 -5.34 -11.35 -15.84
N SER A 157 -4.57 -11.68 -16.88
CA SER A 157 -4.89 -12.79 -17.78
C SER A 157 -4.95 -14.12 -17.03
N ALA A 158 -3.98 -14.42 -16.17
CA ALA A 158 -3.94 -15.66 -15.41
C ALA A 158 -5.10 -15.77 -14.39
N LEU A 159 -5.48 -14.66 -13.74
CA LEU A 159 -6.69 -14.60 -12.90
C LEU A 159 -7.96 -14.95 -13.69
N GLN A 160 -8.08 -14.39 -14.89
CA GLN A 160 -9.21 -14.63 -15.78
C GLN A 160 -9.28 -16.10 -16.22
N THR A 161 -8.15 -16.68 -16.65
CA THR A 161 -8.06 -18.10 -17.02
C THR A 161 -8.41 -19.02 -15.85
N ALA A 162 -8.02 -18.65 -14.63
CA ALA A 162 -8.34 -19.41 -13.42
C ALA A 162 -9.77 -19.20 -12.89
N GLY A 163 -10.59 -18.36 -13.54
CA GLY A 163 -11.95 -18.04 -13.09
C GLY A 163 -12.01 -17.24 -11.77
N MET A 164 -10.91 -16.61 -11.37
CA MET A 164 -10.78 -15.88 -10.10
C MET A 164 -11.07 -14.39 -10.30
N LYS A 165 -12.35 -14.02 -10.21
CA LYS A 165 -12.81 -12.64 -10.37
C LYS A 165 -12.72 -11.88 -9.04
N LEU A 166 -11.85 -10.88 -8.95
CA LEU A 166 -11.60 -10.09 -7.72
C LEU A 166 -12.69 -9.02 -7.43
N GLY A 167 -13.63 -8.77 -8.34
CA GLY A 167 -14.68 -7.75 -8.18
C GLY A 167 -14.23 -6.36 -8.61
N GLY A 168 -15.13 -5.35 -8.61
CA GLY A 168 -14.90 -4.04 -9.25
C GLY A 168 -13.64 -3.30 -8.77
N ASN A 169 -13.32 -3.37 -7.48
CA ASN A 169 -12.09 -2.83 -6.89
C ASN A 169 -10.97 -3.89 -6.98
N HIS A 170 -10.55 -4.19 -8.21
CA HIS A 170 -9.46 -5.13 -8.50
C HIS A 170 -8.13 -4.71 -7.86
N SER A 171 -7.99 -3.42 -7.52
CA SER A 171 -6.80 -2.80 -6.93
C SER A 171 -6.28 -3.56 -5.71
N MET A 172 -7.09 -3.81 -4.69
CA MET A 172 -6.60 -4.40 -3.43
C MET A 172 -6.03 -5.82 -3.57
N GLY A 173 -6.67 -6.68 -4.37
CA GLY A 173 -6.15 -8.01 -4.64
C GLY A 173 -4.93 -8.01 -5.56
N LEU A 174 -4.84 -7.02 -6.46
CA LEU A 174 -3.66 -6.81 -7.30
C LEU A 174 -2.49 -6.20 -6.52
N LEU A 175 -2.72 -5.24 -5.65
CA LEU A 175 -1.70 -4.64 -4.78
C LEU A 175 -0.98 -5.73 -3.97
N GLY A 176 -1.76 -6.67 -3.41
CA GLY A 176 -1.25 -7.86 -2.75
C GLY A 176 -0.42 -8.77 -3.66
N ALA A 177 -0.77 -8.88 -4.94
CA ALA A 177 -0.02 -9.66 -5.93
C ALA A 177 1.17 -8.90 -6.56
N LEU A 178 1.12 -7.57 -6.62
CA LEU A 178 2.09 -6.71 -7.29
C LEU A 178 3.25 -6.33 -6.40
N SER A 179 3.10 -6.48 -5.08
CA SER A 179 4.26 -6.61 -4.21
C SER A 179 5.18 -7.77 -4.65
N PHE A 180 4.72 -8.73 -5.48
CA PHE A 180 5.44 -9.94 -5.89
C PHE A 180 6.00 -9.97 -7.32
N SER A 181 6.68 -8.92 -7.77
CA SER A 181 7.30 -8.92 -9.11
C SER A 181 8.28 -10.08 -9.39
N LYS A 182 8.75 -10.80 -8.35
CA LYS A 182 9.68 -11.95 -8.44
C LYS A 182 9.06 -13.34 -8.18
N TYR A 183 7.79 -13.46 -7.80
CA TYR A 183 7.17 -14.77 -7.57
C TYR A 183 6.48 -15.27 -8.84
N ASP A 184 6.54 -16.59 -9.05
CA ASP A 184 5.79 -17.25 -10.12
C ASP A 184 4.29 -17.02 -9.94
N THR A 185 3.70 -16.31 -10.91
CA THR A 185 2.26 -16.03 -11.00
C THR A 185 1.42 -17.29 -10.77
N LYS A 186 1.82 -18.42 -11.35
CA LYS A 186 1.08 -19.68 -11.22
C LYS A 186 1.02 -20.13 -9.76
N ARG A 187 2.18 -20.18 -9.10
CA ARG A 187 2.30 -20.55 -7.70
C ARG A 187 1.55 -19.60 -6.76
N PHE A 188 1.53 -18.30 -7.08
CA PHE A 188 0.75 -17.33 -6.31
C PHE A 188 -0.75 -17.63 -6.41
N LEU A 189 -1.25 -17.87 -7.62
CA LEU A 189 -2.66 -18.19 -7.88
C LEU A 189 -3.09 -19.51 -7.22
N GLU A 190 -2.22 -20.53 -7.25
CA GLU A 190 -2.46 -21.81 -6.54
C GLU A 190 -2.63 -21.60 -5.04
N ARG A 191 -1.71 -20.85 -4.41
CA ARG A 191 -1.79 -20.52 -2.98
C ARG A 191 -2.99 -19.65 -2.64
N MET A 192 -3.35 -18.73 -3.54
CA MET A 192 -4.54 -17.89 -3.36
C MET A 192 -5.81 -18.74 -3.38
N ARG A 193 -5.88 -19.75 -4.27
CA ARG A 193 -6.99 -20.71 -4.31
C ARG A 193 -7.06 -21.54 -3.03
N GLU A 194 -5.93 -22.05 -2.54
CA GLU A 194 -5.87 -22.78 -1.27
C GLU A 194 -6.36 -21.92 -0.10
N ALA A 195 -5.92 -20.66 -0.04
CA ALA A 195 -6.35 -19.72 0.98
C ALA A 195 -7.84 -19.37 0.87
N ASP A 196 -8.40 -19.18 -0.34
CA ASP A 196 -9.85 -18.99 -0.55
C ASP A 196 -10.66 -20.19 -0.03
N MET A 197 -10.21 -21.41 -0.33
CA MET A 197 -10.86 -22.64 0.13
C MET A 197 -10.82 -22.77 1.66
N ALA A 198 -9.69 -22.45 2.28
CA ALA A 198 -9.54 -22.47 3.74
C ALA A 198 -10.41 -21.40 4.41
N LEU A 199 -10.41 -20.17 3.88
CA LEU A 199 -11.25 -19.07 4.38
C LEU A 199 -12.73 -19.41 4.27
N ALA A 200 -13.17 -20.09 3.20
CA ALA A 200 -14.57 -20.48 3.03
C ALA A 200 -15.11 -21.38 4.17
N GLN A 201 -14.23 -22.01 4.94
CA GLN A 201 -14.61 -22.84 6.10
C GLN A 201 -14.62 -22.06 7.43
N GLN A 202 -14.15 -20.81 7.44
CA GLN A 202 -14.05 -20.00 8.66
C GLN A 202 -15.35 -19.22 8.95
N SER A 203 -15.58 -18.93 10.23
CA SER A 203 -16.67 -18.04 10.65
C SER A 203 -16.54 -16.66 9.98
N GLY A 204 -17.66 -16.06 9.60
CA GLY A 204 -17.71 -14.81 8.82
C GLY A 204 -17.59 -14.98 7.30
N TYR A 205 -17.10 -16.12 6.81
CA TYR A 205 -17.05 -16.47 5.38
C TYR A 205 -18.00 -17.61 4.99
N ARG A 206 -18.69 -18.17 5.98
CA ARG A 206 -19.68 -19.24 5.85
C ARG A 206 -21.02 -18.77 6.44
N GLY A 207 -22.13 -19.12 5.78
CA GLY A 207 -23.49 -18.79 6.22
C GLY A 207 -24.15 -17.66 5.44
N LEU A 208 -25.34 -17.26 5.86
CA LEU A 208 -26.23 -16.34 5.12
C LEU A 208 -25.68 -14.91 5.01
N LEU A 209 -24.88 -14.48 6.00
CA LEU A 209 -24.22 -13.17 6.05
C LEU A 209 -22.73 -13.25 5.70
N ALA A 210 -22.32 -14.32 4.99
CA ALA A 210 -20.93 -14.54 4.64
C ALA A 210 -20.36 -13.43 3.74
N VAL A 211 -19.10 -13.09 3.97
CA VAL A 211 -18.33 -12.24 3.07
C VAL A 211 -18.34 -12.86 1.64
N PRO A 212 -18.77 -12.10 0.61
CA PRO A 212 -18.84 -12.61 -0.75
C PRO A 212 -17.50 -13.12 -1.26
N ARG A 213 -17.51 -14.17 -2.11
CA ARG A 213 -16.29 -14.80 -2.66
C ARG A 213 -15.31 -13.80 -3.28
N LYS A 214 -15.81 -12.77 -3.98
CA LYS A 214 -14.96 -11.71 -4.58
C LYS A 214 -14.10 -11.01 -3.51
N ARG A 215 -14.68 -10.63 -2.37
CA ARG A 215 -13.96 -10.05 -1.22
C ARG A 215 -13.07 -11.07 -0.51
N ARG A 216 -13.53 -12.32 -0.37
CA ARG A 216 -12.72 -13.40 0.21
C ARG A 216 -11.46 -13.70 -0.60
N LEU A 217 -11.51 -13.63 -1.93
CA LEU A 217 -10.34 -13.76 -2.80
C LEU A 217 -9.32 -12.62 -2.59
N ILE A 218 -9.79 -11.40 -2.32
CA ILE A 218 -8.90 -10.29 -1.93
C ILE A 218 -8.20 -10.63 -0.61
N HIS A 219 -8.94 -11.11 0.39
CA HIS A 219 -8.34 -11.51 1.68
C HIS A 219 -7.34 -12.66 1.52
N ALA A 220 -7.65 -13.64 0.66
CA ALA A 220 -6.75 -14.72 0.31
C ALA A 220 -5.44 -14.20 -0.32
N ALA A 221 -5.53 -13.25 -1.25
CA ALA A 221 -4.37 -12.61 -1.86
C ALA A 221 -3.49 -11.90 -0.82
N ILE A 222 -4.11 -11.16 0.10
CA ILE A 222 -3.42 -10.48 1.21
C ILE A 222 -2.69 -11.51 2.10
N LEU A 223 -3.34 -12.62 2.48
CA LEU A 223 -2.72 -13.65 3.32
C LEU A 223 -1.50 -14.30 2.66
N VAL A 224 -1.60 -14.62 1.36
CA VAL A 224 -0.49 -15.17 0.59
C VAL A 224 0.66 -14.17 0.53
N ALA A 225 0.33 -12.88 0.37
CA ALA A 225 1.31 -11.80 0.38
C ALA A 225 2.03 -11.66 1.73
N CYS A 226 1.29 -11.65 2.84
CA CYS A 226 1.85 -11.60 4.20
C CYS A 226 2.83 -12.77 4.44
N ARG A 227 2.44 -13.99 4.02
CA ARG A 227 3.27 -15.19 4.22
C ARG A 227 4.55 -15.16 3.42
N ALA A 228 4.51 -14.63 2.19
CA ALA A 228 5.67 -14.58 1.34
C ALA A 228 6.65 -13.45 1.74
N ARG A 229 6.18 -12.33 2.29
CA ARG A 229 7.05 -11.33 2.95
C ARG A 229 7.93 -11.93 4.03
N LYS A 230 7.39 -12.77 4.91
CA LYS A 230 8.18 -13.42 5.96
C LYS A 230 9.37 -14.23 5.41
N ARG A 231 9.29 -14.71 4.17
CA ARG A 231 10.35 -15.50 3.51
C ARG A 231 11.40 -14.65 2.80
N ASP A 232 11.07 -13.42 2.37
CA ASP A 232 11.92 -12.57 1.52
C ASP A 232 12.14 -11.16 2.12
N HIS A 233 12.19 -11.07 3.45
CA HIS A 233 12.33 -9.81 4.20
C HIS A 233 13.63 -9.02 3.92
N LYS A 234 14.57 -9.58 3.14
CA LYS A 234 15.86 -8.95 2.81
C LYS A 234 15.78 -8.02 1.59
N ASN A 235 14.68 -8.04 0.85
CA ASN A 235 14.49 -7.16 -0.31
C ASN A 235 13.76 -5.87 0.12
N THR A 236 14.51 -4.77 0.27
CA THR A 236 14.00 -3.49 0.79
C THR A 236 12.85 -2.93 -0.06
N ASN A 237 12.98 -2.89 -1.39
CA ASN A 237 11.93 -2.39 -2.28
C ASN A 237 10.65 -3.23 -2.20
N PHE A 238 10.81 -4.55 -2.03
CA PHE A 238 9.69 -5.46 -1.81
C PHE A 238 8.98 -5.17 -0.48
N ASP A 239 9.74 -4.95 0.60
CA ASP A 239 9.14 -4.64 1.91
C ASP A 239 8.39 -3.30 1.89
N ILE A 240 8.96 -2.29 1.23
CA ILE A 240 8.33 -0.97 1.05
C ILE A 240 7.07 -1.10 0.19
N ALA A 241 7.13 -1.81 -0.94
CA ALA A 241 5.97 -2.01 -1.81
C ALA A 241 4.84 -2.77 -1.10
N TYR A 242 5.18 -3.74 -0.25
CA TYR A 242 4.21 -4.46 0.55
C TYR A 242 3.59 -3.57 1.64
N ARG A 243 4.39 -2.77 2.36
CA ARG A 243 3.89 -1.78 3.34
C ARG A 243 2.99 -0.76 2.66
N ALA A 244 3.39 -0.29 1.48
CA ALA A 244 2.60 0.60 0.65
C ALA A 244 1.26 -0.02 0.27
N ALA A 245 1.26 -1.27 -0.21
CA ALA A 245 0.04 -2.00 -0.53
C ALA A 245 -0.89 -2.13 0.68
N LEU A 246 -0.38 -2.49 1.86
CA LEU A 246 -1.16 -2.55 3.09
C LEU A 246 -1.74 -1.20 3.47
N LEU A 247 -0.92 -0.14 3.47
CA LEU A 247 -1.37 1.21 3.83
C LEU A 247 -2.40 1.75 2.82
N ILE A 248 -2.25 1.45 1.52
CA ILE A 248 -3.26 1.78 0.48
C ILE A 248 -4.56 1.00 0.72
N ILE A 249 -4.49 -0.30 1.06
CA ILE A 249 -5.66 -1.11 1.38
C ILE A 249 -6.39 -0.56 2.62
N LEU A 250 -5.64 -0.20 3.66
CA LEU A 250 -6.18 0.41 4.86
C LEU A 250 -6.80 1.77 4.51
N ALA A 251 -6.11 2.60 3.74
CA ALA A 251 -6.60 3.90 3.28
C ALA A 251 -7.90 3.83 2.46
N ASP A 252 -8.01 2.85 1.54
CA ASP A 252 -9.23 2.63 0.75
C ASP A 252 -10.39 2.17 1.64
N ALA A 253 -10.13 1.32 2.65
CA ALA A 253 -11.12 0.93 3.64
C ALA A 253 -11.65 2.11 4.48
N LEU A 254 -10.82 3.15 4.70
CA LEU A 254 -11.23 4.39 5.37
C LEU A 254 -12.08 5.31 4.48
N SER A 255 -11.87 5.25 3.16
CA SER A 255 -12.50 6.17 2.21
C SER A 255 -13.90 5.72 1.77
N VAL A 256 -14.29 4.50 2.15
CA VAL A 256 -15.59 3.86 1.85
C VAL A 256 -16.55 3.90 3.06
N LEU A 257 -16.10 4.43 4.21
CA LEU A 257 -16.88 4.67 5.43
C LEU A 257 -17.24 6.14 5.56
#